data_AF-A0A1V2MGN5-F1
#
_entry.id   AF-A0A1V2MGN5-F1
#
_cell.length_a   1.000
_cell.length_b   1.000
_cell.length_c   1.000
_cell.angle_alpha   90.00
_cell.angle_beta   90.00
_cell.angle_gamma   90.00
#
_symmetry.space_group_name_H-M   'P 1'
#
loop_
_entity.id
_entity.type
_entity.pdbx_description
1 polymer ?
#
loop_
_entity_poly.entity_id
_entity_poly.type
_entity_poly.pdbx_seq_one_letter_code
_entity_poly.pdbx_strand_id
1 'polypeptide(L)'
;MKAFDKFGTTNPISKDPSLNLLFEYEKHYLSLLKNHISEIDFIDRKLKDFRQEQLDFFSSTLPNISKKLDAEAIDPDMKSLFLQRLANNMDRSFALSESLLHDYSIKKLDEFKKLVEEKLKSL
;
A
#
# COMPACT_ATOMS: atom_id res chain seq x y z
N MET A 1 26.38 -27.67 -8.79
CA MET A 1 25.46 -26.85 -7.97
C MET A 1 24.36 -27.78 -7.44
N LYS A 2 24.57 -28.42 -6.29
CA LYS A 2 23.65 -29.44 -5.72
C LYS A 2 23.31 -29.18 -4.25
N ALA A 3 23.11 -27.90 -3.88
CA ALA A 3 22.74 -27.54 -2.51
C ALA A 3 21.23 -27.72 -2.25
N PHE A 4 20.41 -27.78 -3.31
CA PHE A 4 18.94 -27.83 -3.20
C PHE A 4 18.34 -29.23 -3.42
N ASP A 5 19.10 -30.19 -3.95
CA ASP A 5 18.63 -31.58 -4.14
C ASP A 5 18.39 -32.32 -2.80
N LYS A 6 18.91 -31.80 -1.67
CA LYS A 6 18.68 -32.36 -0.33
C LYS A 6 17.33 -31.98 0.29
N PHE A 7 16.57 -31.08 -0.33
CA PHE A 7 15.18 -30.81 0.04
C PHE A 7 14.19 -31.65 -0.78
N GLY A 8 14.70 -32.51 -1.67
CA GLY A 8 13.92 -33.53 -2.35
C GLY A 8 13.43 -34.57 -1.35
N THR A 9 12.12 -34.57 -1.11
CA THR A 9 11.36 -35.65 -0.49
C THR A 9 11.86 -36.11 0.88
N THR A 10 11.61 -35.32 1.91
CA THR A 10 11.33 -35.88 3.23
C THR A 10 10.08 -35.21 3.77
N ASN A 11 9.01 -35.99 3.93
CA ASN A 11 8.13 -35.77 5.06
C ASN A 11 8.93 -36.21 6.29
N PRO A 12 9.25 -35.34 7.25
CA PRO A 12 9.40 -35.80 8.61
C PRO A 12 8.15 -35.31 9.33
N ILE A 13 7.15 -36.17 9.47
CA ILE A 13 6.39 -36.14 10.73
C ILE A 13 7.46 -36.47 11.77
N SER A 14 8.05 -35.43 12.34
CA SER A 14 9.00 -35.55 13.42
C SER A 14 8.27 -36.28 14.55
N LYS A 15 8.92 -37.22 15.23
CA LYS A 15 8.32 -37.85 16.43
C LYS A 15 8.15 -36.85 17.58
N ASP A 16 8.79 -35.68 17.50
CA ASP A 16 8.62 -34.57 18.43
C ASP A 16 7.39 -33.74 18.02
N PRO A 17 6.33 -33.73 18.86
CA PRO A 17 5.11 -32.96 18.62
C PRO A 17 5.36 -31.46 18.47
N SER A 18 6.39 -30.93 19.13
CA SER A 18 6.75 -29.51 19.13
C SER A 18 7.23 -29.05 17.76
N LEU A 19 7.99 -29.92 17.07
CA LEU A 19 8.49 -29.68 15.71
C LEU A 19 7.36 -29.74 14.66
N ASN A 20 6.39 -30.63 14.83
CA ASN A 20 5.22 -30.69 13.94
C ASN A 20 4.32 -29.46 14.13
N LEU A 21 4.15 -29.01 15.38
CA LEU A 21 3.41 -27.79 15.69
C LEU A 21 4.04 -26.55 15.03
N LEU A 22 5.37 -26.42 15.13
CA LEU A 22 6.12 -25.33 14.48
C LEU A 22 5.97 -25.37 12.96
N PHE A 23 6.05 -26.56 12.36
CA PHE A 23 5.89 -26.73 10.91
C PHE A 23 4.49 -26.35 10.42
N GLU A 24 3.44 -26.76 11.13
CA GLU A 24 2.06 -26.39 10.80
C GLU A 24 1.83 -24.87 10.96
N TYR A 25 2.43 -24.26 12.00
CA TYR A 25 2.40 -22.80 12.17
C TYR A 25 3.08 -22.07 11.00
N GLU A 26 4.29 -22.46 10.61
CA GLU A 26 5.03 -21.84 9.50
C GLU A 26 4.28 -21.98 8.17
N LYS A 27 3.77 -23.19 7.88
CA LYS A 27 2.99 -23.47 6.68
C LYS A 27 1.73 -22.61 6.62
N HIS A 28 1.05 -22.43 7.75
CA HIS A 28 -0.13 -21.58 7.83
C HIS A 28 0.21 -20.09 7.63
N TYR A 29 1.25 -19.60 8.31
CA TYR A 29 1.71 -18.22 8.17
C TYR A 29 2.06 -17.89 6.71
N LEU A 30 2.78 -18.79 6.03
CA LEU A 30 3.10 -18.65 4.60
C LEU A 30 1.85 -18.67 3.71
N SER A 31 0.84 -19.47 4.06
CA SER A 31 -0.45 -19.50 3.35
C SER A 31 -1.22 -18.18 3.52
N LEU A 32 -1.30 -17.66 4.75
CA LEU A 32 -1.91 -16.36 5.03
C LEU A 32 -1.20 -15.23 4.29
N LEU A 33 0.14 -15.22 4.30
CA LEU A 33 0.92 -14.25 3.53
C LEU A 33 0.59 -14.32 2.04
N LYS A 34 0.56 -15.52 1.44
CA LYS A 34 0.19 -15.69 0.02
C LYS A 34 -1.19 -15.10 -0.29
N ASN A 35 -2.16 -15.26 0.60
CA ASN A 35 -3.50 -14.70 0.41
C ASN A 35 -3.52 -13.17 0.50
N HIS A 36 -2.62 -12.56 1.27
CA HIS A 36 -2.52 -11.11 1.45
C HIS A 36 -1.59 -10.42 0.44
N ILE A 37 -0.80 -11.15 -0.35
CA ILE A 37 0.07 -10.57 -1.39
C ILE A 37 -0.71 -9.65 -2.33
N SER A 38 -1.89 -10.08 -2.79
CA SER A 38 -2.74 -9.28 -3.68
C SER A 38 -3.15 -7.94 -3.08
N GLU A 39 -3.36 -7.91 -1.76
CA GLU A 39 -3.74 -6.72 -1.01
C GLU A 39 -2.54 -5.80 -0.76
N ILE A 40 -1.37 -6.37 -0.47
CA ILE A 40 -0.10 -5.63 -0.37
C ILE A 40 0.21 -4.95 -1.71
N ASP A 41 0.11 -5.69 -2.82
CA ASP A 41 0.33 -5.15 -4.17
C ASP A 41 -0.72 -4.11 -4.56
N PHE A 42 -1.94 -4.23 -4.04
CA PHE A 42 -2.97 -3.21 -4.22
C PHE A 42 -2.60 -1.90 -3.52
N ILE A 43 -2.22 -1.97 -2.24
CA ILE A 43 -1.82 -0.80 -1.45
C ILE A 43 -0.60 -0.12 -2.07
N ASP A 44 0.43 -0.89 -2.45
CA ASP A 44 1.65 -0.35 -3.08
C ASP A 44 1.34 0.38 -4.39
N ARG A 45 0.50 -0.22 -5.26
CA ARG A 45 0.04 0.45 -6.48
C ARG A 45 -0.70 1.75 -6.18
N LYS A 46 -1.63 1.74 -5.22
CA LYS A 46 -2.38 2.95 -4.87
C LYS A 46 -1.50 4.06 -4.30
N LEU A 47 -0.48 3.73 -3.51
CA LEU A 47 0.50 4.69 -3.02
C LEU A 47 1.36 5.26 -4.15
N LYS A 48 1.75 4.44 -5.13
CA LYS A 48 2.48 4.90 -6.32
C LYS A 48 1.64 5.82 -7.19
N ASP A 49 0.41 5.42 -7.49
CA ASP A 49 -0.55 6.22 -8.27
C ASP A 49 -0.78 7.59 -7.61
N PHE A 50 -0.98 7.60 -6.27
CA PHE A 50 -1.15 8.81 -5.49
C PHE A 50 0.05 9.76 -5.58
N ARG A 51 1.28 9.25 -5.41
CA ARG A 51 2.50 10.08 -5.52
C ARG A 51 2.70 10.61 -6.93
N GLN A 52 2.35 9.81 -7.94
CA GLN A 52 2.43 10.23 -9.33
C GLN A 52 1.41 11.34 -9.62
N GLU A 53 0.18 11.22 -9.14
CA GLU A 53 -0.86 12.24 -9.29
C GLU A 53 -0.45 13.57 -8.66
N GLN A 54 0.14 13.54 -7.45
CA GLN A 54 0.69 14.74 -6.81
C GLN A 54 1.77 15.39 -7.68
N LEU A 55 2.72 14.59 -8.16
CA LEU A 55 3.81 15.08 -9.00
C LEU A 55 3.27 15.69 -10.29
N ASP A 56 2.35 15.01 -10.97
CA ASP A 56 1.75 15.48 -12.21
C ASP A 56 0.95 16.78 -12.00
N PHE A 57 0.24 16.89 -10.88
CA PHE A 57 -0.52 18.08 -10.54
C PHE A 57 0.38 19.31 -10.41
N PHE A 58 1.43 19.22 -9.58
CA PHE A 58 2.31 20.37 -9.31
C PHE A 58 3.31 20.66 -10.43
N SER A 59 3.81 19.65 -11.12
CA SER A 59 4.81 19.81 -12.18
C SER A 59 4.21 20.15 -13.54
N SER A 60 2.97 19.76 -13.81
CA SER A 60 2.35 19.88 -15.13
C SER A 60 0.98 20.57 -15.08
N THR A 61 0.02 20.03 -14.35
CA THR A 61 -1.38 20.51 -14.40
C THR A 61 -1.52 21.95 -13.94
N LEU A 62 -1.00 22.29 -12.76
CA LEU A 62 -1.09 23.63 -12.19
C LEU A 62 -0.33 24.68 -13.05
N PRO A 63 0.91 24.43 -13.52
CA PRO A 63 1.57 25.30 -14.50
C PRO A 63 0.78 25.47 -15.80
N ASN A 64 0.17 24.41 -16.33
CA ASN A 64 -0.62 24.49 -17.55
C ASN A 64 -1.90 25.32 -17.37
N ILE A 65 -2.54 25.22 -16.20
CA ILE A 65 -3.67 26.09 -15.84
C ILE A 65 -3.18 27.55 -15.75
N SER A 66 -2.06 27.81 -15.08
CA SER A 66 -1.46 29.14 -14.99
C SER A 66 -1.24 29.78 -16.38
N LYS A 67 -0.67 29.03 -17.33
CA LYS A 67 -0.45 29.48 -18.71
C LYS A 67 -1.75 29.78 -19.47
N LYS A 68 -2.82 29.01 -19.22
CA LYS A 68 -4.14 29.28 -19.83
C LYS A 68 -4.73 30.59 -19.30
N LEU A 69 -4.62 30.82 -17.99
CA LEU A 69 -5.08 32.08 -17.37
C LEU A 69 -4.28 33.29 -17.89
N ASP A 70 -2.99 33.12 -18.18
CA ASP A 70 -2.18 34.18 -18.83
C ASP A 70 -2.71 34.54 -20.22
N ALA A 71 -3.17 33.56 -21.00
CA ALA A 71 -3.71 33.78 -22.34
C ALA A 71 -5.06 34.51 -22.33
N GLU A 72 -5.81 34.42 -21.23
CA GLU A 72 -7.11 35.08 -21.06
C GLU A 72 -7.01 36.50 -20.50
N ALA A 73 -5.79 37.04 -20.32
CA ALA A 73 -5.53 38.38 -19.80
C ALA A 73 -6.22 38.67 -18.45
N ILE A 74 -6.31 37.64 -17.60
CA ILE A 74 -6.86 37.77 -16.25
C ILE A 74 -5.94 38.64 -15.39
N ASP A 75 -6.56 39.46 -14.53
CA ASP A 75 -5.84 40.26 -13.55
C ASP A 75 -4.83 39.42 -12.74
N PRO A 76 -3.56 39.88 -12.61
CA PRO A 76 -2.51 39.10 -11.94
C PRO A 76 -2.83 38.73 -10.49
N ASP A 77 -3.50 39.61 -9.74
CA ASP A 77 -3.83 39.36 -8.34
C ASP A 77 -4.93 38.31 -8.22
N MET A 78 -5.94 38.40 -9.08
CA MET A 78 -7.01 37.39 -9.17
C MET A 78 -6.49 36.03 -9.60
N LYS A 79 -5.56 35.99 -10.57
CA LYS A 79 -4.87 34.76 -11.00
C LYS A 79 -4.11 34.12 -9.84
N SER A 80 -3.29 34.92 -9.14
CA SER A 80 -2.50 34.46 -8.01
C SER A 80 -3.38 33.86 -6.91
N LEU A 81 -4.45 34.57 -6.53
CA LEU A 81 -5.40 34.12 -5.54
C LEU A 81 -6.11 32.82 -5.95
N PHE A 82 -6.51 32.70 -7.22
CA PHE A 82 -7.13 31.49 -7.75
C PHE A 82 -6.18 30.29 -7.70
N LEU A 83 -4.95 30.45 -8.20
CA LEU A 83 -3.96 29.36 -8.23
C LEU A 83 -3.58 28.91 -6.83
N GLN A 84 -3.42 29.84 -5.88
CA GLN A 84 -3.16 29.51 -4.48
C GLN A 84 -4.31 28.72 -3.86
N ARG A 85 -5.56 29.14 -4.10
CA ARG A 85 -6.75 28.42 -3.61
C ARG A 85 -6.84 27.03 -4.22
N LEU A 86 -6.57 26.90 -5.51
CA LEU A 86 -6.58 25.62 -6.21
C LEU A 86 -5.52 24.66 -5.65
N ALA A 87 -4.29 25.13 -5.48
CA ALA A 87 -3.20 24.35 -4.88
C ALA A 87 -3.58 23.88 -3.46
N ASN A 88 -4.03 24.81 -2.59
CA ASN A 88 -4.45 24.47 -1.22
C ASN A 88 -5.60 23.46 -1.18
N ASN A 89 -6.56 23.56 -2.10
CA ASN A 89 -7.67 22.61 -2.18
C ASN A 89 -7.19 21.22 -2.62
N MET A 90 -6.26 21.17 -3.58
CA MET A 90 -5.67 19.90 -4.01
C MET A 90 -4.81 19.27 -2.92
N ASP A 91 -4.00 20.05 -2.20
CA ASP A 91 -3.26 19.55 -1.02
C ASP A 91 -4.18 18.92 0.02
N ARG A 92 -5.33 19.54 0.30
CA ARG A 92 -6.35 18.96 1.20
C ARG A 92 -6.92 17.65 0.66
N SER A 93 -7.23 17.58 -0.63
CA SER A 93 -7.71 16.35 -1.27
C SER A 93 -6.67 15.24 -1.21
N PHE A 94 -5.40 15.57 -1.40
CA PHE A 94 -4.30 14.63 -1.30
C PHE A 94 -4.12 14.12 0.13
N ALA A 95 -4.15 15.01 1.12
CA ALA A 95 -4.08 14.62 2.53
C ALA A 95 -5.23 13.67 2.93
N LEU A 96 -6.44 13.90 2.44
CA LEU A 96 -7.57 13.00 2.65
C LEU A 96 -7.33 11.62 2.01
N SER A 97 -6.81 11.60 0.79
CA SER A 97 -6.50 10.34 0.09
C SER A 97 -5.40 9.55 0.77
N GLU A 98 -4.36 10.23 1.27
CA GLU A 98 -3.29 9.62 2.05
C GLU A 98 -3.82 9.03 3.36
N SER A 99 -4.67 9.78 4.10
CA SER A 99 -5.30 9.27 5.32
C SER A 99 -6.12 8.02 5.06
N LEU A 100 -6.93 8.01 3.99
CA LEU A 100 -7.75 6.84 3.64
C LEU A 100 -6.89 5.62 3.31
N LEU A 101 -5.80 5.79 2.55
CA LEU A 101 -4.88 4.70 2.23
C LEU A 101 -4.16 4.19 3.49
N HIS A 102 -3.75 5.09 4.37
CA HIS A 102 -3.12 4.76 5.63
C HIS A 102 -4.08 3.96 6.55
N ASP A 103 -5.28 4.46 6.76
CA ASP A 103 -6.29 3.81 7.60
C ASP A 103 -6.68 2.43 7.08
N TYR A 104 -6.82 2.30 5.76
CA TYR A 104 -7.03 1.01 5.11
C TYR A 104 -5.88 0.05 5.39
N SER A 105 -4.63 0.50 5.23
CA SER A 105 -3.43 -0.32 5.45
C SER A 105 -3.33 -0.80 6.89
N ILE A 106 -3.62 0.07 7.88
CA ILE A 106 -3.68 -0.32 9.30
C ILE A 106 -4.74 -1.39 9.53
N LYS A 107 -5.96 -1.15 9.02
CA LYS A 107 -7.07 -2.10 9.19
C LYS A 107 -6.71 -3.48 8.64
N LYS A 108 -6.06 -3.53 7.47
CA LYS A 108 -5.62 -4.79 6.86
C LYS A 108 -4.51 -5.49 7.62
N LEU A 109 -3.57 -4.73 8.17
CA LEU A 109 -2.56 -5.28 9.07
C LEU A 109 -3.19 -5.90 10.32
N ASP A 110 -4.20 -5.25 10.90
CA ASP A 110 -4.90 -5.75 12.08
C ASP A 110 -5.77 -6.98 11.77
N GLU A 111 -6.44 -7.02 10.61
CA GLU A 111 -7.12 -8.21 10.11
C GLU A 111 -6.14 -9.40 9.98
N PHE A 112 -4.97 -9.18 9.39
CA PHE A 112 -3.94 -10.20 9.26
C PHE A 112 -3.46 -10.72 10.62
N LYS A 113 -3.16 -9.82 11.58
CA LYS A 113 -2.72 -10.21 12.93
C LYS A 113 -3.77 -11.06 13.65
N LYS A 114 -5.06 -10.67 13.57
CA LYS A 114 -6.16 -11.44 14.17
C LYS A 114 -6.25 -12.85 13.59
N LEU A 115 -6.14 -13.00 12.27
CA LEU A 115 -6.16 -14.31 11.62
C LEU A 115 -5.01 -15.21 12.09
N VAL A 116 -3.81 -14.65 12.27
CA VAL A 116 -2.65 -15.38 12.82
C VAL A 116 -2.91 -15.81 14.26
N GLU A 117 -3.44 -14.93 15.11
CA GLU A 117 -3.73 -15.22 16.52
C GLU A 117 -4.85 -16.25 16.72
N GLU A 118 -5.94 -16.17 15.95
CA GLU A 118 -7.04 -17.12 15.99
C GLU A 118 -6.56 -18.53 15.65
N LYS A 119 -5.67 -18.67 14.67
CA LYS A 119 -5.12 -19.97 14.33
C LYS A 119 -4.18 -20.49 15.42
N LEU A 120 -3.32 -19.64 15.98
CA LEU A 120 -2.46 -20.00 17.12
C LEU A 120 -3.25 -20.55 18.31
N LYS A 121 -4.44 -20.00 18.58
CA LYS A 121 -5.34 -20.51 19.63
C LYS A 121 -6.04 -21.82 19.26
N SER A 122 -6.12 -22.14 17.97
CA SER A 122 -6.74 -23.37 17.44
C SER A 122 -5.77 -24.55 17.26
N LEU A 123 -4.48 -24.29 17.42
CA LEU A 123 -3.38 -25.26 17.35
C LEU A 123 -3.02 -25.75 18.76
#